data_AF-A0A8T3S131-F1
#
_entry.id   AF-A0A8T3S131-F1
#
_cell.length_a   1.000
_cell.length_b   1.000
_cell.length_c   1.000
_cell.angle_alpha   90.00
_cell.angle_beta   90.00
_cell.angle_gamma   90.00
#
_symmetry.space_group_name_H-M   'P 1'
#
loop_
_entity.id
_entity.type
_entity.pdbx_description
1 polymer ?
#
loop_
_entity_poly.entity_id
_entity_poly.type
_entity_poly.pdbx_seq_one_letter_code
_entity_poly.pdbx_strand_id
1 'polypeptide(L)'
;MKCPKCHTGDLAPVNYSRAYTVHRCNNCHCLWFPEESYKALKKEWMSQAALDIGDPKIGRELNKLKNIKSPVTGKVMKTVIDERQPHIQYEVDVDGYGALFDPGEFTDYVEENISDFFQSFMANVKQRKDSKVKSDSASVVSVVVNEVAKKAIRKKIAKKTIKKVAVAKKKITKKKATNKKTTKKKINQKKSVTKKKGAKKLPAKKKVIKQRSVGKIIAKVAKKMIKKTAKKLSKKPAKNISKKSVQKKSKKK
;
A
#
# COMPACT_ATOMS: atom_id res chain seq x y z
N MET A 1 -19.09 -6.00 -25.92
CA MET A 1 -18.40 -6.88 -26.89
C MET A 1 -18.00 -8.16 -26.18
N LYS A 2 -17.97 -9.31 -26.85
CA LYS A 2 -17.50 -10.56 -26.24
C LYS A 2 -15.97 -10.58 -26.17
N CYS A 3 -15.39 -11.12 -25.10
CA CYS A 3 -13.96 -11.24 -24.98
C CYS A 3 -13.44 -12.37 -25.89
N PRO A 4 -12.45 -12.11 -26.75
CA PRO A 4 -11.99 -13.11 -27.71
C PRO A 4 -10.95 -14.08 -27.13
N LYS A 5 -10.39 -13.81 -25.93
CA LYS A 5 -9.44 -14.70 -25.24
C LYS A 5 -10.16 -15.79 -24.45
N CYS A 6 -11.12 -15.40 -23.60
CA CYS A 6 -11.82 -16.35 -22.73
C CYS A 6 -13.19 -16.80 -23.24
N HIS A 7 -13.75 -16.15 -24.27
CA HIS A 7 -15.08 -16.39 -24.88
C HIS A 7 -16.30 -16.36 -23.94
N THR A 8 -16.07 -16.28 -22.63
CA THR A 8 -17.06 -16.37 -21.55
C THR A 8 -17.40 -15.00 -21.01
N GLY A 9 -16.39 -14.14 -20.84
CA GLY A 9 -16.56 -12.79 -20.32
C GLY A 9 -16.93 -11.77 -21.39
N ASP A 10 -17.53 -10.67 -20.93
CA ASP A 10 -17.80 -9.49 -21.73
C ASP A 10 -16.77 -8.39 -21.47
N LEU A 11 -16.39 -7.68 -22.53
CA LEU A 11 -15.55 -6.49 -22.52
C LEU A 11 -16.41 -5.28 -22.15
N ALA A 12 -16.30 -4.83 -20.91
CA ALA A 12 -17.02 -3.69 -20.34
C ALA A 12 -16.17 -2.41 -20.42
N PRO A 13 -16.76 -1.25 -20.74
CA PRO A 13 -16.03 0.01 -20.80
C PRO A 13 -15.55 0.44 -19.40
N VAL A 14 -14.34 0.94 -19.34
CA VAL A 14 -13.64 1.47 -18.19
C VAL A 14 -13.06 2.80 -18.62
N ASN A 15 -13.59 3.88 -18.03
CA ASN A 15 -13.11 5.22 -18.33
C ASN A 15 -11.86 5.49 -17.52
N TYR A 16 -10.78 5.87 -18.21
CA TYR A 16 -9.57 6.36 -17.60
C TYR A 16 -9.42 7.85 -17.90
N SER A 17 -9.34 8.65 -16.83
CA SER A 17 -9.48 10.10 -16.93
C SER A 17 -10.80 10.49 -17.62
N ARG A 18 -10.91 11.73 -18.11
CA ARG A 18 -12.05 12.21 -18.92
C ARG A 18 -11.87 11.97 -20.42
N ALA A 19 -10.73 11.40 -20.84
CA ALA A 19 -10.30 11.38 -22.23
C ALA A 19 -10.27 9.99 -22.87
N TYR A 20 -10.11 8.92 -22.08
CA TYR A 20 -9.90 7.58 -22.63
C TYR A 20 -10.97 6.60 -22.13
N THR A 21 -11.50 5.82 -23.06
CA THR A 21 -12.39 4.69 -22.77
C THR A 21 -11.68 3.42 -23.23
N VAL A 22 -11.36 2.54 -22.28
CA VAL A 22 -10.74 1.24 -22.53
C VAL A 22 -11.76 0.17 -22.17
N HIS A 23 -11.76 -0.99 -22.83
CA HIS A 23 -12.66 -2.07 -22.46
C HIS A 23 -11.92 -3.16 -21.71
N ARG A 24 -12.42 -3.56 -20.54
CA ARG A 24 -11.84 -4.64 -19.72
C ARG A 24 -12.78 -5.82 -19.67
N CYS A 25 -12.23 -7.02 -19.79
CA CYS A 25 -13.02 -8.23 -19.62
C CYS A 25 -13.40 -8.44 -18.15
N ASN A 26 -14.66 -8.76 -17.88
CA ASN A 26 -15.13 -9.05 -16.53
C ASN A 26 -14.73 -10.44 -16.00
N ASN A 27 -14.17 -11.31 -16.85
CA ASN A 27 -13.74 -12.66 -16.46
C ASN A 27 -12.21 -12.80 -16.44
N CYS A 28 -11.57 -12.66 -17.61
CA CYS A 28 -10.11 -12.78 -17.69
C CYS A 28 -9.35 -11.51 -17.32
N HIS A 29 -10.00 -10.35 -17.23
CA HIS A 29 -9.36 -9.03 -17.06
C HIS A 29 -8.45 -8.57 -18.21
N CYS A 30 -8.49 -9.24 -19.36
CA CYS A 30 -7.88 -8.78 -20.60
C CYS A 30 -8.35 -7.36 -20.96
N LEU A 31 -7.47 -6.53 -21.52
CA LEU A 31 -7.72 -5.14 -21.86
C LEU A 31 -7.77 -4.95 -23.38
N TRP A 32 -8.84 -4.33 -23.85
CA TRP A 32 -9.02 -3.90 -25.23
C TRP A 32 -8.96 -2.38 -25.31
N PHE A 33 -7.98 -1.88 -26.02
CA PHE A 33 -7.77 -0.47 -26.27
C PHE A 33 -8.30 -0.14 -27.67
N PRO A 34 -9.28 0.78 -27.80
CA PRO A 34 -9.70 1.24 -29.12
C PRO A 34 -8.57 2.03 -29.77
N GLU A 35 -8.45 1.86 -31.09
CA GLU A 35 -7.45 2.50 -31.94
C GLU A 35 -6.02 2.37 -31.35
N GLU A 36 -5.29 3.47 -31.26
CA GLU A 36 -3.95 3.52 -30.68
C GLU A 36 -3.93 4.12 -29.26
N SER A 37 -5.05 4.09 -28.54
CA SER A 37 -5.17 4.70 -27.20
C SER A 37 -4.15 4.16 -26.20
N TYR A 38 -3.70 2.91 -26.35
CA TYR A 38 -2.64 2.31 -25.52
C TYR A 38 -1.30 3.08 -25.61
N LYS A 39 -0.96 3.67 -26.77
CA LYS A 39 0.26 4.49 -26.94
C LYS A 39 0.17 5.79 -26.17
N ALA A 40 -1.01 6.40 -26.13
CA ALA A 40 -1.25 7.62 -25.36
C ALA A 40 -1.27 7.33 -23.85
N LEU A 41 -1.97 6.26 -23.45
CA LEU A 41 -2.07 5.83 -22.05
C LEU A 41 -0.73 5.38 -21.46
N LYS A 42 0.22 4.94 -22.28
CA LYS A 42 1.61 4.67 -21.84
C LYS A 42 2.33 5.90 -21.25
N LYS A 43 1.90 7.11 -21.61
CA LYS A 43 2.48 8.36 -21.08
C LYS A 43 1.72 8.91 -19.88
N GLU A 44 0.51 8.39 -19.62
CA GLU A 44 -0.34 8.86 -18.55
C GLU A 44 0.10 8.30 -17.19
N TRP A 45 0.16 9.18 -16.20
CA TRP A 45 0.57 8.81 -14.85
C TRP A 45 -0.43 7.83 -14.23
N MET A 46 0.03 6.66 -13.78
CA MET A 46 -0.77 5.62 -13.11
C MET A 46 -1.81 4.90 -13.98
N SER A 47 -1.71 4.97 -15.31
CA SER A 47 -2.60 4.24 -16.22
C SER A 47 -2.56 2.72 -15.96
N GLN A 48 -1.36 2.15 -15.77
CA GLN A 48 -1.19 0.73 -15.47
C GLN A 48 -1.99 0.30 -14.23
N ALA A 49 -1.84 1.00 -13.12
CA ALA A 49 -2.39 0.59 -11.83
C ALA A 49 -3.92 0.75 -11.75
N ALA A 50 -4.50 1.59 -12.61
CA ALA A 50 -5.94 1.82 -12.65
C ALA A 50 -6.66 0.90 -13.63
N LEU A 51 -6.03 0.61 -14.77
CA LEU A 51 -6.64 -0.17 -15.86
C LEU A 51 -6.34 -1.66 -15.70
N ASP A 52 -5.08 -2.01 -15.51
CA ASP A 52 -4.56 -3.38 -15.53
C ASP A 52 -4.53 -3.95 -14.10
N ILE A 53 -5.69 -4.50 -13.72
CA ILE A 53 -5.91 -5.13 -12.42
C ILE A 53 -5.85 -6.67 -12.48
N GLY A 54 -5.52 -7.22 -13.65
CA GLY A 54 -5.51 -8.65 -13.90
C GLY A 54 -4.31 -9.37 -13.28
N ASP A 55 -4.39 -10.70 -13.15
CA ASP A 55 -3.26 -11.51 -12.67
C ASP A 55 -2.31 -11.83 -13.84
N PRO A 56 -1.03 -11.42 -13.78
CA PRO A 56 -0.04 -11.72 -14.83
C PRO A 56 0.15 -13.22 -15.10
N LYS A 57 -0.15 -14.09 -14.13
CA LYS A 57 -0.08 -15.55 -14.34
C LYS A 57 -1.15 -16.01 -15.34
N ILE A 58 -2.36 -15.47 -15.23
CA ILE A 58 -3.45 -15.74 -16.18
C ILE A 58 -3.04 -15.20 -17.55
N GLY A 59 -2.46 -14.00 -17.60
CA GLY A 59 -1.98 -13.42 -18.85
C GLY A 59 -0.99 -14.31 -19.59
N ARG A 60 -0.02 -14.90 -18.88
CA ARG A 60 0.95 -15.85 -19.49
C ARG A 60 0.31 -17.11 -20.05
N GLU A 61 -0.79 -17.57 -19.48
CA GLU A 61 -1.54 -18.72 -20.01
C GLU A 61 -2.32 -18.31 -21.27
N LEU A 62 -2.94 -17.14 -21.24
CA LEU A 62 -3.72 -16.58 -22.33
C LEU A 62 -2.87 -16.16 -23.54
N ASN A 63 -1.64 -15.73 -23.32
CA ASN A 63 -0.69 -15.36 -24.38
C ASN A 63 -0.29 -16.59 -25.24
N LYS A 64 -0.51 -17.82 -24.75
CA LYS A 64 -0.32 -19.04 -25.57
C LYS A 64 -1.40 -19.20 -26.63
N LEU A 65 -2.55 -18.54 -26.49
CA LEU A 65 -3.65 -18.60 -27.46
C LEU A 65 -3.27 -17.79 -28.69
N LYS A 66 -3.21 -18.46 -29.85
CA LYS A 66 -2.91 -17.85 -31.15
C LYS A 66 -4.19 -17.70 -31.98
N ASN A 67 -4.10 -16.88 -33.03
CA ASN A 67 -5.16 -16.70 -34.03
C ASN A 67 -6.48 -16.19 -33.44
N ILE A 68 -6.38 -15.21 -32.55
CA ILE A 68 -7.52 -14.63 -31.85
C ILE A 68 -8.24 -13.65 -32.77
N LYS A 69 -9.57 -13.66 -32.72
CA LYS A 69 -10.41 -12.77 -33.53
C LYS A 69 -10.63 -11.42 -32.84
N SER A 70 -10.66 -10.37 -33.62
CA SER A 70 -10.99 -9.02 -33.16
C SER A 70 -12.42 -8.97 -32.63
N PRO A 71 -12.66 -8.34 -31.47
CA PRO A 71 -14.00 -8.17 -30.92
C PRO A 71 -14.87 -7.17 -31.72
N VAL A 72 -14.26 -6.40 -32.63
CA VAL A 72 -14.93 -5.39 -33.46
C VAL A 72 -15.17 -5.92 -34.88
N THR A 73 -14.12 -6.40 -35.55
CA THR A 73 -14.20 -6.80 -36.96
C THR A 73 -14.42 -8.30 -37.16
N GLY A 74 -14.11 -9.13 -36.14
CA GLY A 74 -14.15 -10.58 -36.22
C GLY A 74 -12.98 -11.21 -37.02
N LYS A 75 -12.09 -10.40 -37.61
CA LYS A 75 -10.91 -10.88 -38.33
C LYS A 75 -9.84 -11.37 -37.36
N VAL A 76 -8.97 -12.28 -37.82
CA VAL A 76 -7.83 -12.74 -37.02
C VAL A 76 -6.86 -11.58 -36.82
N MET A 77 -6.54 -11.28 -35.57
CA MET A 77 -5.62 -10.22 -35.19
C MET A 77 -4.17 -10.63 -35.42
N LYS A 78 -3.31 -9.64 -35.61
CA LYS A 78 -1.86 -9.83 -35.76
C LYS A 78 -1.19 -9.72 -34.40
N THR A 79 -0.33 -10.67 -34.06
CA THR A 79 0.55 -10.54 -32.90
C THR A 79 1.68 -9.56 -33.22
N VAL A 80 1.84 -8.56 -32.37
CA VAL A 80 2.90 -7.56 -32.41
C VAL A 80 3.81 -7.79 -31.22
N ILE A 81 5.11 -7.76 -31.46
CA ILE A 81 6.14 -7.86 -30.42
C ILE A 81 6.66 -6.44 -30.20
N ASP A 82 6.77 -6.01 -28.95
CA ASP A 82 7.36 -4.71 -28.64
C ASP A 82 8.85 -4.72 -29.00
N GLU A 83 9.31 -3.69 -29.72
CA GLU A 83 10.69 -3.60 -30.21
C GLU A 83 11.72 -3.48 -29.07
N ARG A 84 11.33 -2.84 -27.95
CA ARG A 84 12.20 -2.66 -26.78
C ARG A 84 12.13 -3.86 -25.84
N GLN A 85 10.95 -4.49 -25.78
CA GLN A 85 10.68 -5.65 -24.93
C GLN A 85 10.19 -6.84 -25.74
N PRO A 86 11.09 -7.67 -26.28
CA PRO A 86 10.72 -8.84 -27.09
C PRO A 86 9.86 -9.87 -26.34
N HIS A 87 9.83 -9.79 -25.00
CA HIS A 87 9.03 -10.65 -24.15
C HIS A 87 7.57 -10.18 -24.01
N ILE A 88 7.26 -8.96 -24.44
CA ILE A 88 5.90 -8.43 -24.51
C ILE A 88 5.36 -8.67 -25.91
N GLN A 89 4.23 -9.37 -25.98
CA GLN A 89 3.53 -9.67 -27.21
C GLN A 89 2.07 -9.34 -26.98
N TYR A 90 1.47 -8.59 -27.89
CA TYR A 90 0.06 -8.19 -27.80
C TYR A 90 -0.59 -8.27 -29.17
N GLU A 91 -1.90 -8.44 -29.23
CA GLU A 91 -2.61 -8.56 -30.50
C GLU A 91 -3.15 -7.21 -30.97
N VAL A 92 -2.99 -6.92 -32.25
CA VAL A 92 -3.50 -5.71 -32.89
C VAL A 92 -4.45 -6.10 -34.01
N ASP A 93 -5.57 -5.38 -34.08
CA ASP A 93 -6.54 -5.55 -35.16
C ASP A 93 -5.92 -5.13 -36.49
N VAL A 94 -6.13 -5.97 -37.52
CA VAL A 94 -5.54 -5.76 -38.85
C VAL A 94 -6.07 -4.51 -39.56
N ASP A 95 -7.26 -4.04 -39.20
CA ASP A 95 -7.87 -2.83 -39.76
C ASP A 95 -7.61 -1.61 -38.85
N GLY A 96 -6.83 -1.76 -37.77
CA GLY A 96 -6.40 -0.65 -36.90
C GLY A 96 -7.44 -0.21 -35.86
N TYR A 97 -8.50 -0.99 -35.63
CA TYR A 97 -9.55 -0.62 -34.66
C TYR A 97 -9.13 -0.73 -33.20
N GLY A 98 -7.99 -1.34 -32.90
CA GLY A 98 -7.53 -1.47 -31.53
C GLY A 98 -6.42 -2.48 -31.31
N ALA A 99 -6.06 -2.60 -30.04
CA ALA A 99 -5.12 -3.59 -29.54
C ALA A 99 -5.68 -4.29 -28.30
N LEU A 100 -5.39 -5.58 -28.18
CA LEU A 100 -5.71 -6.43 -27.05
C LEU A 100 -4.43 -6.74 -26.27
N PHE A 101 -4.47 -6.49 -24.97
CA PHE A 101 -3.41 -6.83 -24.02
C PHE A 101 -3.94 -7.86 -23.04
N ASP A 102 -3.14 -8.88 -22.77
CA ASP A 102 -3.46 -9.85 -21.73
C ASP A 102 -3.22 -9.26 -20.33
N PRO A 103 -3.83 -9.86 -19.29
CA PRO A 103 -3.63 -9.45 -17.90
C PRO A 103 -2.16 -9.25 -17.53
N GLY A 104 -1.81 -8.07 -17.02
CA GLY A 104 -0.44 -7.73 -16.61
C GLY A 104 0.47 -7.22 -17.73
N GLU A 105 0.16 -7.45 -19.01
CA GLU A 105 1.03 -7.06 -20.12
C GLU A 105 1.05 -5.54 -20.34
N PHE A 106 -0.07 -4.85 -20.07
CA PHE A 106 -0.11 -3.40 -20.17
C PHE A 106 0.75 -2.76 -19.08
N THR A 107 0.80 -3.36 -17.88
CA THR A 107 1.71 -2.92 -16.82
C THR A 107 3.16 -3.01 -17.27
N ASP A 108 3.57 -4.16 -17.78
CA ASP A 108 4.94 -4.36 -18.29
C ASP A 108 5.25 -3.37 -19.42
N TYR A 109 4.29 -3.13 -20.32
CA TYR A 109 4.42 -2.18 -21.44
C TYR A 109 4.63 -0.72 -20.99
N VAL A 110 4.11 -0.32 -19.82
CA VAL A 110 4.26 1.04 -19.27
C VAL A 110 5.51 1.19 -18.41
N GLU A 111 5.95 0.15 -17.69
CA GLU A 111 7.04 0.25 -16.70
C GLU A 111 8.37 0.74 -17.28
N GLU A 112 8.71 0.43 -18.54
CA GLU A 112 9.90 1.04 -19.19
C GLU A 112 9.82 2.56 -19.23
N ASN A 113 8.66 3.08 -19.59
CA ASN A 113 8.46 4.51 -19.76
C ASN A 113 8.50 5.26 -18.42
N ILE A 114 8.21 4.60 -17.30
CA ILE A 114 8.36 5.22 -15.97
C ILE A 114 9.84 5.44 -15.66
N SER A 115 10.71 4.48 -16.02
CA SER A 115 12.16 4.64 -15.86
C SER A 115 12.70 5.78 -16.74
N ASP A 116 12.25 5.86 -18.00
CA ASP A 116 12.60 6.92 -18.94
C ASP A 116 12.04 8.29 -18.52
N PHE A 117 10.79 8.35 -18.04
CA PHE A 117 10.19 9.57 -17.50
C PHE A 117 10.94 10.05 -16.25
N PHE A 118 11.34 9.16 -15.36
CA PHE A 118 12.11 9.52 -14.17
C PHE A 118 13.53 10.01 -14.56
N GLN A 119 14.18 9.34 -15.51
CA GLN A 119 15.48 9.77 -16.03
C GLN A 119 15.39 11.10 -16.77
N SER A 120 14.40 11.30 -17.63
CA SER A 120 14.15 12.54 -18.37
C SER A 120 13.78 13.68 -17.42
N PHE A 121 13.00 13.43 -16.38
CA PHE A 121 12.73 14.40 -15.32
C PHE A 121 14.03 14.78 -14.60
N MET A 122 14.87 13.82 -14.20
CA MET A 122 16.16 14.10 -13.57
C MET A 122 17.15 14.80 -14.51
N ALA A 123 17.14 14.48 -15.81
CA ALA A 123 17.97 15.09 -16.83
C ALA A 123 17.54 16.54 -17.10
N ASN A 124 16.23 16.80 -17.20
CA ASN A 124 15.68 18.17 -17.30
C ASN A 124 15.96 18.99 -16.04
N VAL A 125 15.98 18.37 -14.86
CA VAL A 125 16.41 19.01 -13.61
C VAL A 125 17.92 19.30 -13.61
N LYS A 126 18.73 18.52 -14.33
CA LYS A 126 20.17 18.74 -14.49
C LYS A 126 20.48 19.85 -15.51
N GLN A 127 19.76 19.92 -16.62
CA GLN A 127 19.94 20.98 -17.65
C GLN A 127 19.49 22.37 -17.18
N ARG A 128 18.62 22.46 -16.17
CA ARG A 128 18.28 23.75 -15.53
C ARG A 128 19.34 24.25 -14.53
N LYS A 129 20.47 23.55 -14.36
CA LYS A 129 21.58 24.02 -13.51
C LYS A 129 22.52 25.02 -14.19
N ASP A 130 22.49 25.11 -15.52
CA ASP A 130 23.52 25.86 -16.27
C ASP A 130 23.08 27.26 -16.73
N SER A 131 21.84 27.70 -16.48
CA SER A 131 21.36 28.99 -17.00
C SER A 131 20.62 29.92 -16.05
N LYS A 132 20.44 29.59 -14.75
CA LYS A 132 19.86 30.60 -13.83
C LYS A 132 20.18 30.40 -12.35
N VAL A 133 21.12 31.23 -11.89
CA VAL A 133 20.98 32.09 -10.69
C VAL A 133 20.87 31.39 -9.32
N LYS A 134 21.96 31.53 -8.56
CA LYS A 134 22.02 31.78 -7.10
C LYS A 134 20.69 32.30 -6.54
N SER A 135 20.22 31.75 -5.41
CA SER A 135 18.95 32.04 -4.70
C SER A 135 17.71 31.49 -5.43
N ASP A 136 17.23 30.27 -5.22
CA ASP A 136 16.39 29.93 -4.06
C ASP A 136 16.18 28.40 -3.89
N SER A 137 16.98 27.55 -4.55
CA SER A 137 16.80 26.09 -4.56
C SER A 137 17.27 25.36 -3.28
N ALA A 138 17.80 26.10 -2.30
CA ALA A 138 18.12 25.57 -0.97
C ALA A 138 16.87 25.14 -0.17
N SER A 139 15.65 25.51 -0.60
CA SER A 139 14.42 25.20 0.13
C SER A 139 13.94 23.75 -0.07
N VAL A 140 13.79 23.26 -1.30
CA VAL A 140 13.08 21.98 -1.54
C VAL A 140 14.00 20.76 -1.34
N VAL A 141 15.26 20.83 -1.80
CA VAL A 141 16.23 19.75 -1.60
C VAL A 141 16.58 19.61 -0.12
N SER A 142 16.71 20.71 0.63
CA SER A 142 16.94 20.64 2.07
C SER A 142 15.71 20.09 2.82
N VAL A 143 14.48 20.34 2.35
CA VAL A 143 13.26 19.77 2.95
C VAL A 143 13.23 18.24 2.76
N VAL A 144 13.52 17.73 1.56
CA VAL A 144 13.51 16.29 1.28
C VAL A 144 14.67 15.57 2.00
N VAL A 145 15.88 16.13 1.96
CA VAL A 145 17.04 15.55 2.69
C VAL A 145 16.79 15.57 4.20
N ASN A 146 16.19 16.64 4.73
CA ASN A 146 15.81 16.70 6.14
C ASN A 146 14.71 15.71 6.50
N GLU A 147 13.77 15.39 5.61
CA GLU A 147 12.75 14.38 5.86
C GLU A 147 13.29 12.95 5.86
N VAL A 148 14.22 12.63 4.94
CA VAL A 148 14.91 11.33 4.93
C VAL A 148 15.74 11.16 6.21
N ALA A 149 16.48 12.19 6.62
CA ALA A 149 17.24 12.19 7.88
C ALA A 149 16.32 12.05 9.11
N LYS A 150 15.21 12.80 9.15
CA LYS A 150 14.20 12.67 10.23
C LYS A 150 13.56 11.28 10.26
N LYS A 151 13.34 10.63 9.11
CA LYS A 151 12.78 9.26 9.01
C LYS A 151 13.76 8.22 9.54
N ALA A 152 15.06 8.38 9.27
CA ALA A 152 16.11 7.52 9.82
C ALA A 152 16.24 7.65 11.36
N ILE A 153 16.19 8.88 11.88
CA ILE A 153 16.22 9.13 13.32
C ILE A 153 14.98 8.55 14.01
N ARG A 154 13.78 8.70 13.43
CA ARG A 154 12.54 8.10 13.96
C ARG A 154 12.62 6.57 14.01
N LYS A 155 13.17 5.91 12.98
CA LYS A 155 13.41 4.46 12.97
C LYS A 155 14.37 4.03 14.09
N LYS A 156 15.47 4.77 14.33
CA LYS A 156 16.42 4.49 15.41
C LYS A 156 15.77 4.64 16.80
N ILE A 157 14.97 5.69 17.01
CA ILE A 157 14.23 5.89 18.26
C ILE A 157 13.23 4.74 18.49
N ALA A 158 12.41 4.40 17.48
CA ALA A 158 11.43 3.31 17.58
C ALA A 158 12.08 1.97 17.94
N LYS A 159 13.23 1.63 17.33
CA LYS A 159 14.00 0.41 17.68
C LYS A 159 14.49 0.43 19.13
N LYS A 160 14.96 1.58 19.65
CA LYS A 160 15.35 1.71 21.07
C LYS A 160 14.15 1.56 22.01
N THR A 161 12.99 2.11 21.67
CA THR A 161 11.78 1.99 22.50
C THR A 161 11.28 0.54 22.56
N ILE A 162 11.27 -0.16 21.42
CA ILE A 162 10.88 -1.58 21.36
C ILE A 162 11.81 -2.44 22.23
N LYS A 163 13.13 -2.23 22.15
CA LYS A 163 14.10 -2.94 23.02
C LYS A 163 13.84 -2.68 24.51
N LYS A 164 13.58 -1.42 24.91
CA LYS A 164 13.27 -1.08 26.32
C LYS A 164 11.96 -1.73 26.80
N VAL A 165 10.93 -1.77 25.97
CA VAL A 165 9.65 -2.44 26.29
C VAL A 165 9.83 -3.95 26.42
N ALA A 166 10.66 -4.58 25.57
CA ALA A 166 10.97 -6.01 25.68
C ALA A 166 11.68 -6.35 27.00
N VAL A 167 12.66 -5.54 27.41
CA VAL A 167 13.37 -5.71 28.69
C VAL A 167 12.41 -5.51 29.88
N ALA A 168 11.53 -4.51 29.84
CA ALA A 168 10.53 -4.28 30.87
C ALA A 168 9.52 -5.45 30.98
N LYS A 169 9.06 -6.00 29.85
CA LYS A 169 8.20 -7.20 29.82
C LYS A 169 8.89 -8.42 30.44
N LYS A 170 10.19 -8.64 30.18
CA LYS A 170 10.98 -9.70 30.84
C LYS A 170 11.11 -9.49 32.35
N LYS A 171 11.24 -8.25 32.84
CA LYS A 171 11.28 -7.98 34.29
C LYS A 171 9.92 -8.20 34.98
N ILE A 172 8.81 -7.84 34.32
CA ILE A 172 7.45 -8.04 34.86
C ILE A 172 7.09 -9.53 34.93
N THR A 173 7.48 -10.33 33.92
CA THR A 173 7.24 -11.78 33.91
C THR A 173 8.04 -12.50 35.00
N LYS A 174 9.29 -12.11 35.25
CA LYS A 174 10.08 -12.62 36.39
C LYS A 174 9.47 -12.27 37.76
N LYS A 175 8.96 -11.05 37.96
CA LYS A 175 8.25 -10.66 39.21
C LYS A 175 6.93 -11.42 39.43
N LYS A 176 6.23 -11.82 38.36
CA LYS A 176 5.02 -12.66 38.48
C LYS A 176 5.34 -14.10 38.90
N ALA A 177 6.49 -14.64 38.51
CA ALA A 177 6.93 -15.97 38.89
C ALA A 177 7.30 -16.06 40.39
N THR A 178 7.94 -15.02 40.95
CA THR A 178 8.28 -14.97 42.38
C THR A 178 7.05 -14.78 43.26
N ASN A 179 6.09 -13.93 42.86
CA ASN A 179 4.88 -13.70 43.66
C ASN A 179 3.92 -14.91 43.69
N LYS A 180 3.98 -15.79 42.69
CA LYS A 180 3.23 -17.07 42.65
C LYS A 180 3.80 -18.12 43.61
N LYS A 181 5.11 -18.07 43.92
CA LYS A 181 5.75 -18.94 44.93
C LYS A 181 5.36 -18.54 46.36
N THR A 182 5.24 -17.25 46.66
CA THR A 182 4.80 -16.75 47.99
C THR A 182 3.31 -16.97 48.26
N THR A 183 2.43 -16.93 47.24
CA THR A 183 1.00 -17.26 47.43
C THR A 183 0.76 -18.76 47.66
N LYS A 184 1.53 -19.65 47.04
CA LYS A 184 1.46 -21.10 47.32
C LYS A 184 1.87 -21.43 48.77
N LYS A 185 2.84 -20.71 49.34
CA LYS A 185 3.28 -20.92 50.74
C LYS A 185 2.22 -20.50 51.78
N LYS A 186 1.47 -19.41 51.53
CA LYS A 186 0.36 -18.97 52.40
C LYS A 186 -0.89 -19.85 52.32
N ILE A 187 -1.12 -20.58 51.22
CA ILE A 187 -2.26 -21.51 51.12
C ILE A 187 -1.98 -22.83 51.87
N ASN A 188 -0.73 -23.29 51.93
CA ASN A 188 -0.38 -24.50 52.68
C ASN A 188 -0.40 -24.32 54.21
N GLN A 189 -0.23 -23.11 54.73
CA GLN A 189 -0.37 -22.83 56.17
C GLN A 189 -1.84 -22.74 56.63
N LYS A 190 -2.81 -22.54 55.73
CA LYS A 190 -4.25 -22.55 56.08
C LYS A 190 -4.90 -23.94 56.01
N LYS A 191 -4.21 -24.96 55.50
CA LYS A 191 -4.73 -26.34 55.39
C LYS A 191 -4.43 -27.22 56.61
N SER A 192 -3.63 -26.75 57.57
CA SER A 192 -3.32 -27.49 58.81
C SER A 192 -4.30 -27.22 59.95
N VAL A 193 -5.24 -26.27 59.82
CA VAL A 193 -6.16 -25.88 60.92
C VAL A 193 -7.58 -26.45 60.78
N THR A 194 -7.94 -27.07 59.65
CA THR A 194 -9.25 -27.70 59.45
C THR A 194 -9.12 -29.19 59.16
N LYS A 195 -8.55 -29.92 60.12
CA LYS A 195 -8.57 -31.39 60.13
C LYS A 195 -9.11 -31.92 61.46
N LYS A 196 -10.22 -31.36 61.93
CA LYS A 196 -11.11 -31.99 62.91
C LYS A 196 -12.54 -31.58 62.55
N LYS A 197 -13.43 -32.57 62.52
CA LYS A 197 -14.88 -32.54 62.28
C LYS A 197 -15.31 -32.92 60.86
N GLY A 198 -15.54 -34.23 60.71
CA GLY A 198 -16.91 -34.73 60.56
C GLY A 198 -17.50 -34.66 59.15
N ALA A 199 -17.64 -35.85 58.56
CA ALA A 199 -18.32 -36.08 57.29
C ALA A 199 -19.77 -35.54 57.26
N LYS A 200 -20.17 -34.98 56.12
CA LYS A 200 -21.51 -35.11 55.54
C LYS A 200 -21.46 -34.74 54.05
N LYS A 201 -21.83 -35.70 53.19
CA LYS A 201 -22.02 -35.56 51.74
C LYS A 201 -23.26 -34.72 51.45
N LEU A 202 -23.22 -33.86 50.41
CA LEU A 202 -24.34 -33.34 49.59
C LEU A 202 -23.76 -32.41 48.47
N PRO A 203 -24.51 -32.04 47.41
CA PRO A 203 -24.14 -32.35 46.02
C PRO A 203 -23.41 -31.23 45.27
N ALA A 204 -22.82 -31.63 44.14
CA ALA A 204 -22.06 -30.79 43.22
C ALA A 204 -22.92 -29.69 42.58
N LYS A 205 -22.84 -28.47 43.11
CA LYS A 205 -23.23 -27.24 42.38
C LYS A 205 -22.03 -26.71 41.59
N LYS A 206 -22.09 -26.84 40.25
CA LYS A 206 -21.16 -26.18 39.31
C LYS A 206 -21.25 -24.65 39.50
N LYS A 207 -20.24 -24.04 40.12
CA LYS A 207 -20.07 -22.57 40.15
C LYS A 207 -19.42 -22.12 38.83
N VAL A 208 -20.20 -21.48 37.97
CA VAL A 208 -19.70 -20.69 36.83
C VAL A 208 -19.01 -19.44 37.38
N ILE A 209 -17.67 -19.44 37.42
CA ILE A 209 -16.89 -18.26 37.80
C ILE A 209 -16.79 -17.33 36.59
N LYS A 210 -17.55 -16.24 36.65
CA LYS A 210 -17.65 -15.12 35.72
C LYS A 210 -16.24 -14.54 35.39
N GLN A 211 -15.68 -14.88 34.22
CA GLN A 211 -14.43 -14.28 33.67
C GLN A 211 -14.59 -12.82 33.16
N ARG A 212 -15.59 -12.06 33.65
CA ARG A 212 -15.99 -10.75 33.06
C ARG A 212 -15.20 -9.53 33.60
N SER A 213 -14.28 -9.69 34.56
CA SER A 213 -13.61 -8.54 35.21
C SER A 213 -12.29 -8.12 34.57
N VAL A 214 -11.52 -9.04 33.96
CA VAL A 214 -10.17 -8.73 33.45
C VAL A 214 -10.20 -7.96 32.13
N GLY A 215 -11.13 -8.29 31.23
CA GLY A 215 -11.28 -7.59 29.94
C GLY A 215 -11.62 -6.10 30.09
N LYS A 216 -12.44 -5.75 31.09
CA LYS A 216 -12.80 -4.34 31.38
C LYS A 216 -11.60 -3.53 31.87
N ILE A 217 -10.66 -4.15 32.59
CA ILE A 217 -9.46 -3.48 33.08
C ILE A 217 -8.48 -3.23 31.92
N ILE A 218 -8.29 -4.21 31.03
CA ILE A 218 -7.41 -4.08 29.85
C ILE A 218 -7.94 -2.99 28.90
N ALA A 219 -9.24 -2.95 28.65
CA ALA A 219 -9.87 -1.93 27.80
C ALA A 219 -9.72 -0.51 28.38
N LYS A 220 -9.84 -0.34 29.70
CA LYS A 220 -9.63 0.96 30.37
C LYS A 220 -8.20 1.45 30.26
N VAL A 221 -7.21 0.56 30.38
CA VAL A 221 -5.79 0.93 30.26
C VAL A 221 -5.44 1.34 28.83
N ALA A 222 -5.95 0.62 27.83
CA ALA A 222 -5.72 0.94 26.41
C ALA A 222 -6.29 2.33 26.03
N LYS A 223 -7.53 2.64 26.45
CA LYS A 223 -8.14 3.96 26.21
C LYS A 223 -7.35 5.11 26.85
N LYS A 224 -6.78 4.90 28.04
CA LYS A 224 -6.01 5.93 28.76
C LYS A 224 -4.66 6.22 28.08
N MET A 225 -4.04 5.21 27.47
CA MET A 225 -2.82 5.36 26.68
C MET A 225 -3.08 6.18 25.41
N ILE A 226 -4.12 5.83 24.63
CA ILE A 226 -4.47 6.52 23.38
C ILE A 226 -4.77 8.00 23.63
N LYS A 227 -5.53 8.33 24.68
CA LYS A 227 -5.88 9.72 25.04
C LYS A 227 -4.64 10.55 25.43
N LYS A 228 -3.63 9.94 26.07
CA LYS A 228 -2.36 10.63 26.38
C LYS A 228 -1.53 10.91 25.14
N THR A 229 -1.54 10.01 24.15
CA THR A 229 -0.79 10.21 22.90
C THR A 229 -1.41 11.31 22.04
N ALA A 230 -2.75 11.36 21.94
CA ALA A 230 -3.47 12.40 21.20
C ALA A 230 -3.22 13.81 21.79
N LYS A 231 -3.26 13.96 23.11
CA LYS A 231 -3.00 15.25 23.80
C LYS A 231 -1.55 15.75 23.64
N LYS A 232 -0.62 14.86 23.29
CA LYS A 232 0.79 15.20 23.04
C LYS A 232 1.04 15.67 21.60
N LEU A 233 0.17 15.27 20.67
CA LEU A 233 0.21 15.70 19.27
C LEU A 233 -0.43 17.07 19.06
N SER A 234 -1.44 17.43 19.86
CA SER A 234 -2.15 18.72 19.74
C SER A 234 -1.43 19.92 20.40
N LYS A 235 -0.26 19.74 21.01
CA LYS A 235 0.49 20.78 21.75
C LYS A 235 1.74 21.31 21.03
N LYS A 236 1.93 21.02 19.75
CA LYS A 236 3.04 21.62 18.99
C LYS A 236 2.62 22.98 18.42
N PRO A 237 3.35 24.07 18.71
CA PRO A 237 2.99 25.40 18.23
C PRO A 237 3.24 25.49 16.71
N ALA A 238 2.23 26.00 15.99
CA ALA A 238 2.36 26.46 14.62
C ALA A 238 3.25 27.71 14.63
N LYS A 239 4.44 27.63 14.01
CA LYS A 239 5.26 28.81 13.78
C LYS A 239 4.81 29.49 12.48
N ASN A 240 4.31 30.70 12.66
CA ASN A 240 4.01 31.72 11.65
C ASN A 240 5.17 31.93 10.67
N ILE A 241 4.86 31.95 9.37
CA ILE A 241 5.65 32.65 8.37
C ILE A 241 4.69 33.57 7.64
N SER A 242 4.60 34.80 8.15
CA SER A 242 3.88 35.91 7.55
C SER A 242 4.81 36.76 6.71
N LYS A 243 4.33 37.19 5.54
CA LYS A 243 4.59 38.48 4.88
C LYS A 243 6.05 38.79 4.50
N LYS A 244 6.36 38.67 3.20
CA LYS A 244 7.18 39.64 2.43
C LYS A 244 7.23 39.23 0.95
N SER A 245 6.27 39.71 0.16
CA SER A 245 6.38 39.72 -1.31
C SER A 245 5.38 40.71 -1.92
N VAL A 246 5.53 41.98 -1.58
CA VAL A 246 4.99 43.11 -2.35
C VAL A 246 6.17 44.08 -2.52
N GLN A 247 6.31 44.63 -3.73
CA GLN A 247 7.41 45.45 -4.26
C GLN A 247 8.60 44.70 -4.87
N LYS A 248 8.44 44.36 -6.15
CA LYS A 248 9.35 44.81 -7.24
C LYS A 248 8.75 44.39 -8.60
N LYS A 249 7.70 45.10 -9.00
CA LYS A 249 7.27 45.24 -10.40
C LYS A 249 7.53 46.69 -10.78
N SER A 250 8.63 46.95 -11.47
CA SER A 250 8.84 48.10 -12.39
C SER A 250 10.33 48.19 -12.73
N LYS A 251 10.61 48.58 -13.97
CA LYS A 251 11.92 48.68 -14.64
C LYS A 251 12.43 47.39 -15.29
N LYS A 252 11.88 47.12 -16.48
CA LYS A 252 12.65 47.09 -17.73
C LYS A 252 11.67 47.14 -18.91
N LYS A 253 11.35 48.37 -19.33
CA LYS A 253 11.34 48.72 -20.75
C LYS A 253 12.78 49.09 -21.10
#